data_AF-T0Q689-F1
#
_entry.id   AF-T0Q689-F1
#
_cell.length_a   1.000
_cell.length_b   1.000
_cell.length_c   1.000
_cell.angle_alpha   90.00
_cell.angle_beta   90.00
_cell.angle_gamma   90.00
#
_symmetry.space_group_name_H-M   'P 1'
#
loop_
_entity.id
_entity.type
_entity.pdbx_description
1 polymer ?
#
loop_
_entity_poly.entity_id
_entity_poly.type
_entity_poly.pdbx_seq_one_letter_code
_entity_poly.pdbx_strand_id
1 'polypeptide(L)'
;MMAGSHALRLYRAIFETSARFPPLMAKKIRFNARELFRLRRHETNAARCKRFVADGWADVATLETIASSPLLRAIDRKPPVA
;
A
#
# COMPACT_ATOMS: atom_id res chain seq x y z
N MET A 1 -0.26 19.06 14.76
CA MET A 1 0.58 17.85 14.90
C MET A 1 -0.12 16.50 14.66
N MET A 2 -1.42 16.44 14.33
CA MET A 2 -2.13 15.14 14.18
C MET A 2 -1.90 14.39 12.85
N ALA A 3 -1.51 15.06 11.76
CA ALA A 3 -1.37 14.40 10.45
C ALA A 3 -0.17 13.43 10.37
N GLY A 4 0.93 13.73 11.07
CA GLY A 4 2.15 12.92 11.03
C GLY A 4 1.99 11.53 11.65
N SER A 5 1.23 11.42 12.74
CA SER A 5 0.95 10.12 13.37
C SER A 5 0.03 9.23 12.53
N HIS A 6 -0.90 9.83 11.77
CA HIS A 6 -1.78 9.10 10.86
C HIS A 6 -1.03 8.59 9.62
N ALA A 7 -0.12 9.41 9.07
CA ALA A 7 0.74 9.04 7.96
C ALA A 7 1.66 7.85 8.30
N LEU A 8 2.26 7.84 9.50
CA LEU A 8 3.11 6.73 9.92
C LEU A 8 2.32 5.42 10.13
N ARG A 9 1.11 5.51 10.71
CA ARG A 9 0.23 4.33 10.86
C ARG A 9 -0.16 3.75 9.50
N LEU A 10 -0.52 4.61 8.55
CA LEU A 10 -0.80 4.19 7.18
C LEU A 10 0.42 3.51 6.54
N TYR A 11 1.61 4.08 6.68
CA TYR A 11 2.84 3.49 6.14
C TYR A 11 3.09 2.07 6.69
N ARG A 12 2.89 1.86 7.99
CA ARG A 12 3.01 0.54 8.63
C ARG A 12 1.95 -0.43 8.12
N ALA A 13 0.70 -0.01 8.04
CA ALA A 13 -0.40 -0.84 7.55
C ALA A 13 -0.16 -1.32 6.10
N ILE A 14 0.40 -0.47 5.23
CA ILE A 14 0.78 -0.86 3.87
C ILE A 14 1.86 -1.95 3.90
N PHE A 15 2.88 -1.81 4.76
CA PHE A 15 3.96 -2.79 4.87
C PHE A 15 3.46 -4.13 5.41
N GLU A 16 2.62 -4.11 6.44
CA GLU A 16 1.98 -5.31 7.02
C GLU A 16 1.11 -6.02 5.96
N THR A 17 0.25 -5.27 5.27
CA THR A 17 -0.61 -5.81 4.21
C THR A 17 0.21 -6.40 3.07
N SER A 18 1.29 -5.71 2.65
CA SER A 18 2.15 -6.18 1.57
C SER A 18 2.82 -7.53 1.86
N ALA A 19 3.00 -7.90 3.13
CA ALA A 19 3.60 -9.19 3.50
C ALA A 19 2.72 -10.39 3.11
N ARG A 20 1.44 -10.17 2.80
CA ARG A 20 0.49 -11.19 2.34
C ARG A 20 0.57 -11.45 0.83
N PHE A 21 1.36 -10.67 0.10
CA PHE A 21 1.54 -10.79 -1.34
C PHE A 21 2.82 -11.57 -1.69
N PRO A 22 2.90 -12.16 -2.90
CA PRO A 22 4.14 -12.74 -3.42
C PRO A 22 5.33 -11.77 -3.36
N PRO A 23 6.58 -12.25 -3.21
CA PRO A 23 7.74 -11.40 -2.93
C PRO A 23 7.95 -10.23 -3.91
N LEU A 24 7.77 -10.46 -5.22
CA LEU A 24 7.93 -9.40 -6.22
C LEU A 24 6.84 -8.34 -6.14
N MET A 25 5.59 -8.75 -5.90
CA MET A 25 4.47 -7.83 -5.71
C MET A 25 4.61 -7.05 -4.40
N ALA A 26 4.97 -7.73 -3.31
CA ALA A 26 5.25 -7.11 -2.01
C ALA A 26 6.34 -6.04 -2.13
N LYS A 27 7.43 -6.34 -2.84
CA LYS A 27 8.50 -5.37 -3.13
C LYS A 27 7.98 -4.14 -3.88
N LYS A 28 7.14 -4.35 -4.90
CA LYS A 28 6.54 -3.25 -5.68
C LYS A 28 5.59 -2.39 -4.85
N ILE A 29 4.74 -3.01 -4.02
CA ILE A 29 3.84 -2.29 -3.11
C ILE A 29 4.64 -1.40 -2.15
N ARG A 30 5.67 -1.95 -1.50
CA ARG A 30 6.54 -1.21 -0.57
C ARG A 30 7.31 -0.08 -1.26
N PHE A 31 7.78 -0.31 -2.48
CA PHE A 31 8.45 0.71 -3.29
C PHE A 31 7.49 1.87 -3.59
N ASN A 32 6.30 1.57 -4.11
CA ASN A 32 5.28 2.58 -4.42
C ASN A 32 4.88 3.38 -3.18
N ALA A 33 4.72 2.71 -2.03
CA ALA A 33 4.45 3.38 -0.77
C ALA A 33 5.55 4.39 -0.43
N ARG A 34 6.82 3.98 -0.43
CA ARG A 34 7.95 4.87 -0.15
C ARG A 34 7.96 6.09 -1.07
N GLU A 35 7.71 5.89 -2.35
CA GLU A 35 7.68 6.98 -3.33
C GLU A 35 6.50 7.93 -3.11
N LEU A 36 5.30 7.43 -2.81
CA LEU A 36 4.14 8.28 -2.53
C LEU A 36 4.37 9.17 -1.30
N PHE A 37 4.93 8.63 -0.22
CA PHE A 37 5.28 9.40 0.95
C PHE A 37 6.40 10.41 0.67
N ARG A 38 7.41 10.02 -0.12
CA ARG A 38 8.51 10.92 -0.53
C ARG A 38 8.00 12.10 -1.35
N LEU A 39 7.11 11.86 -2.32
CA LEU A 39 6.54 12.92 -3.17
C LEU A 39 5.70 13.92 -2.39
N ARG A 40 5.07 13.49 -1.30
CA ARG A 40 4.15 14.30 -0.48
C ARG A 40 4.79 14.92 0.77
N ARG A 41 6.07 14.65 1.06
CA ARG A 41 6.75 15.04 2.31
C ARG A 41 6.80 16.56 2.57
N HIS A 42 6.62 17.37 1.53
CA HIS A 42 6.64 18.83 1.60
C HIS A 42 5.25 19.46 1.50
N GLU A 43 4.18 18.66 1.45
CA GLU A 43 2.82 19.19 1.45
C GLU A 43 2.48 19.79 2.82
N THR A 44 2.06 21.05 2.82
CA THR A 44 1.70 21.80 4.03
C THR A 44 0.20 22.06 4.11
N ASN A 45 -0.55 21.86 3.02
CA ASN A 45 -2.00 22.00 3.01
C ASN A 45 -2.66 20.86 3.80
N ALA A 46 -3.21 21.20 4.97
CA ALA A 46 -3.82 20.24 5.88
C ALA A 46 -4.99 19.46 5.25
N ALA A 47 -5.80 20.06 4.38
CA ALA A 47 -6.92 19.39 3.72
C ALA A 47 -6.42 18.33 2.73
N ARG A 48 -5.37 18.65 1.95
CA ARG A 48 -4.74 17.69 1.04
C ARG A 48 -4.06 16.55 1.80
N CYS A 49 -3.33 16.86 2.88
CA CYS A 49 -2.73 15.83 3.73
C CYS A 49 -3.78 14.86 4.30
N LYS A 50 -4.92 15.38 4.77
CA LYS A 50 -6.04 14.54 5.22
C LYS A 50 -6.58 13.65 4.10
N ARG A 51 -6.79 14.22 2.91
CA ARG A 51 -7.25 13.46 1.74
C ARG A 51 -6.26 12.35 1.35
N PHE A 52 -4.97 12.65 1.27
CA PHE A 52 -3.95 11.65 0.95
C PHE A 52 -3.90 10.49 1.93
N VAL A 53 -4.10 10.77 3.22
CA VAL A 53 -4.19 9.72 4.24
C VAL A 53 -5.46 8.89 4.04
N ALA A 54 -6.61 9.52 3.80
CA ALA A 54 -7.87 8.82 3.56
C ALA A 54 -7.81 7.93 2.31
N ASP A 55 -7.31 8.46 1.20
CA ASP A 55 -7.10 7.71 -0.05
C ASP A 55 -6.17 6.51 0.19
N GLY A 56 -5.07 6.71 0.93
CA GLY A 56 -4.16 5.61 1.25
C GLY A 56 -4.78 4.51 2.12
N TRP A 57 -5.72 4.84 3.03
CA TRP A 57 -6.47 3.82 3.77
C TRP A 57 -7.44 3.05 2.88
N ALA A 58 -8.06 3.70 1.89
CA ALA A 58 -8.86 3.01 0.88
C ALA A 58 -8.00 2.07 0.02
N ASP A 59 -6.77 2.48 -0.31
CA ASP A 59 -5.80 1.62 -1.00
C ASP A 59 -5.42 0.40 -0.15
N VAL A 60 -5.20 0.56 1.15
CA VAL A 60 -4.93 -0.55 2.07
C VAL A 60 -6.11 -1.54 2.10
N ALA A 61 -7.34 -1.06 2.23
CA ALA A 61 -8.53 -1.93 2.21
C ALA A 61 -8.67 -2.70 0.88
N THR A 62 -8.33 -2.05 -0.23
CA THR A 62 -8.28 -2.69 -1.56
C THR A 62 -7.21 -3.79 -1.59
N LEU A 63 -6.00 -3.51 -1.08
CA LEU A 63 -4.92 -4.49 -1.00
C LEU A 63 -5.29 -5.67 -0.09
N GLU A 64 -5.96 -5.45 1.04
CA GLU A 64 -6.45 -6.51 1.92
C GLU A 64 -7.46 -7.41 1.22
N THR A 65 -8.40 -6.83 0.47
CA THR A 65 -9.38 -7.55 -0.34
C THR A 65 -8.70 -8.43 -1.39
N ILE A 66 -7.72 -7.88 -2.10
CA ILE A 66 -6.92 -8.62 -3.09
C ILE A 66 -6.12 -9.74 -2.39
N ALA A 67 -5.52 -9.47 -1.24
CA ALA A 67 -4.76 -10.45 -0.47
C ALA A 67 -5.60 -11.62 0.04
N SER A 68 -6.91 -11.43 0.22
CA SER A 68 -7.86 -12.52 0.52
C SER A 68 -8.41 -13.22 -0.72
N SER A 69 -8.16 -12.69 -1.93
CA SER A 69 -8.72 -13.24 -3.15
C SER A 69 -8.02 -14.52 -3.58
N PRO A 70 -8.75 -15.56 -4.02
CA PRO A 70 -8.17 -16.75 -4.62
C PRO A 70 -7.39 -16.43 -5.92
N LEU A 71 -7.71 -15.32 -6.58
CA LEU A 71 -7.02 -14.88 -7.81
C LEU A 71 -5.55 -14.53 -7.55
N LEU A 72 -5.20 -14.03 -6.36
CA LEU A 72 -3.81 -13.69 -6.05
C LEU A 72 -2.91 -14.94 -6.12
N ARG A 73 -3.43 -16.09 -5.67
CA ARG A 73 -2.73 -17.37 -5.79
C ARG A 73 -2.63 -17.89 -7.22
N ALA A 74 -3.56 -17.49 -8.09
CA ALA A 74 -3.54 -17.89 -9.50
C ALA A 74 -2.52 -17.08 -10.31
N ILE A 75 -2.34 -15.79 -10.02
CA ILE A 75 -1.43 -14.89 -10.73
C ILE A 75 0.05 -15.25 -10.47
N ASP A 76 0.38 -15.77 -9.29
CA ASP A 76 1.76 -16.15 -8.94
C ASP A 76 2.17 -17.53 -9.48
N ARG A 77 1.26 -18.29 -10.09
CA ARG A 77 1.59 -19.57 -10.72
C ARG A 77 2.24 -19.31 -12.07
N LYS A 78 3.51 -19.71 -12.22
CA LYS A 78 4.11 -19.90 -13.54
C LYS A 78 3.23 -20.89 -14.32
N PRO A 79 2.73 -20.57 -15.52
CA PRO A 79 2.01 -21.55 -16.32
C PRO A 79 2.94 -22.74 -16.58
N PRO A 80 2.42 -23.98 -16.60
CA PRO A 80 3.24 -25.14 -16.92
C PRO A 80 3.91 -24.91 -18.27
N VAL A 81 5.22 -25.17 -18.34
CA VAL A 81 5.95 -25.16 -19.60
C VAL A 81 5.43 -26.37 -20.38
N ALA A 82 4.82 -26.11 -21.55
CA ALA A 82 4.37 -27.12 -22.49
C ALA A 82 5.55 -27.80 -23.18
#